data_AF-A0A1F5FPE1-F1
#
_entry.id   AF-A0A1F5FPE1-F1
#
_cell.length_a   1.000
_cell.length_b   1.000
_cell.length_c   1.000
_cell.angle_alpha   90.00
_cell.angle_beta   90.00
_cell.angle_gamma   90.00
#
_symmetry.space_group_name_H-M   'P 1'
#
loop_
_entity.id
_entity.type
_entity.pdbx_description
1 polymer ?
#
loop_
_entity_poly.entity_id
_entity_poly.type
_entity_poly.pdbx_seq_one_letter_code
_entity_poly.pdbx_strand_id
1 'polypeptide(L)' 'MNTNDEYYETSDLSLATALSLFQRVEKVDNTNPMRVIFCFKKSPELMVSVSSYWSGEVRVDPLAFFNQMKAIKTRIYSKN' A
#
# COMPACT_ATOMS: atom_id res chain seq x y z
N MET A 1 -18.70 -13.83 4.72
CA MET A 1 -17.52 -13.12 4.18
C MET A 1 -18.04 -11.93 3.40
N ASN A 2 -18.07 -10.74 4.00
CA ASN A 2 -18.30 -9.50 3.23
C ASN A 2 -16.93 -8.99 2.81
N THR A 3 -16.44 -9.47 1.68
CA THR A 3 -15.33 -8.83 1.00
C THR A 3 -15.88 -7.54 0.40
N ASN A 4 -15.59 -6.40 1.02
CA ASN A 4 -15.80 -5.11 0.37
C ASN A 4 -14.91 -5.10 -0.88
N ASP A 5 -15.49 -5.43 -2.03
CA ASP A 5 -14.84 -5.49 -3.34
C ASP A 5 -14.31 -4.11 -3.80
N GLU A 6 -14.57 -3.07 -3.02
CA GLU A 6 -14.13 -1.69 -3.25
C GLU A 6 -12.62 -1.48 -3.03
N TYR A 7 -11.97 -2.32 -2.21
CA TYR A 7 -10.58 -2.13 -1.84
C TYR A 7 -9.69 -3.30 -2.27
N TYR A 8 -8.49 -2.97 -2.72
CA TYR A 8 -7.37 -3.89 -2.73
C TYR A 8 -6.64 -3.79 -1.41
N GLU A 9 -6.36 -4.93 -0.79
CA GLU A 9 -5.72 -5.01 0.51
C GLU A 9 -4.37 -5.71 0.41
N THR A 10 -3.37 -5.18 1.11
CA THR A 10 -2.08 -5.84 1.26
C THR A 10 -1.52 -5.61 2.66
N SER A 11 -0.84 -6.62 3.21
CA SER A 11 0.01 -6.46 4.40
C SER A 11 1.49 -6.34 4.06
N ASP A 12 1.85 -6.39 2.77
CA ASP A 12 3.22 -6.20 2.32
C ASP A 12 3.54 -4.70 2.29
N LEU A 13 4.49 -4.30 3.14
CA LEU A 13 4.90 -2.91 3.30
C LEU A 13 5.63 -2.37 2.06
N SER A 14 6.41 -3.20 1.36
CA SER A 14 7.16 -2.79 0.18
C SER A 14 6.22 -2.56 -1.00
N LEU A 15 5.25 -3.46 -1.20
CA LEU A 15 4.18 -3.29 -2.18
C LEU A 15 3.35 -2.05 -1.85
N ALA A 16 2.90 -1.91 -0.61
CA ALA A 16 2.13 -0.74 -0.19
C ALA A 16 2.90 0.56 -0.44
N THR A 17 4.21 0.57 -0.18
CA THR A 17 5.06 1.73 -0.46
C THR A 17 5.15 2.03 -1.95
N ALA A 18 5.44 1.02 -2.78
CA ALA A 18 5.53 1.19 -4.23
C ALA A 18 4.22 1.72 -4.82
N LEU A 19 3.08 1.10 -4.45
CA LEU A 19 1.77 1.53 -4.91
C LEU A 19 1.45 2.95 -4.44
N SER A 20 1.86 3.31 -3.22
CA SER A 20 1.53 4.61 -2.64
C SER A 20 2.22 5.81 -3.30
N LEU A 21 3.23 5.56 -4.14
CA LEU A 21 3.85 6.59 -4.97
C LEU A 21 2.93 7.04 -6.12
N PHE A 22 1.99 6.18 -6.51
CA PHE A 22 1.09 6.41 -7.65
C PHE A 22 -0.38 6.52 -7.23
N GLN A 23 -0.76 5.87 -6.14
CA GLN A 23 -2.13 5.72 -5.69
C GLN A 23 -2.23 6.06 -4.20
N ARG A 24 -3.32 6.69 -3.77
CA ARG A 24 -3.49 7.03 -2.35
C ARG A 24 -3.79 5.78 -1.52
N VAL A 25 -3.16 5.66 -0.35
CA VAL A 25 -3.60 4.73 0.70
C VAL A 25 -4.86 5.30 1.33
N GLU A 26 -5.99 4.63 1.13
CA GLU A 26 -7.31 5.07 1.61
C GLU A 26 -7.48 4.78 3.09
N LYS A 27 -7.07 3.58 3.53
CA LYS A 27 -7.14 3.16 4.92
C LYS A 27 -5.87 2.40 5.32
N VAL A 28 -5.43 2.62 6.55
CA VAL A 28 -4.44 1.78 7.24
C VAL A 28 -5.16 1.16 8.43
N ASP A 29 -5.36 -0.16 8.36
CA ASP A 29 -5.95 -0.96 9.43
C ASP A 29 -4.83 -1.61 10.24
N ASN A 30 -4.60 -1.09 11.44
CA ASN A 30 -3.63 -1.59 12.41
C ASN A 30 -4.32 -2.06 13.71
N THR A 31 -5.60 -2.44 13.62
CA THR A 31 -6.38 -2.94 14.77
C THR A 31 -5.78 -4.23 15.34
N ASN A 32 -5.14 -5.04 14.49
CA ASN A 32 -4.33 -6.17 14.92
C ASN A 32 -2.87 -5.71 15.16
N PRO A 33 -2.34 -5.78 16.38
CA PRO A 33 -0.97 -5.36 16.68
C PRO A 33 0.10 -6.18 15.94
N MET A 34 -0.22 -7.39 15.49
CA MET A 34 0.68 -8.26 14.73
C MET A 34 0.62 -8.04 13.23
N ARG A 35 -0.38 -7.30 12.72
CA ARG A 35 -0.62 -7.18 11.28
C ARG A 35 -1.26 -5.85 10.90
N VAL A 36 -0.58 -5.13 10.02
CA VAL A 36 -1.12 -3.93 9.37
C VAL A 36 -1.64 -4.29 7.99
N ILE A 37 -2.85 -3.82 7.65
CA ILE A 37 -3.44 -3.90 6.31
C ILE A 37 -3.49 -2.50 5.71
N PHE A 38 -2.94 -2.36 4.49
CA PHE A 38 -3.05 -1.17 3.67
C PHE A 38 -4.16 -1.38 2.65
N CYS A 39 -5.15 -0.48 2.63
CA CYS A 39 -6.27 -0.53 1.70
C CYS A 39 -6.11 0.58 0.65
N PHE A 40 -6.20 0.19 -0.61
CA PHE A 40 -6.21 1.06 -1.78
C PHE A 40 -7.55 0.94 -2.49
N LYS A 41 -8.09 2.02 -3.04
CA LYS A 41 -9.29 1.94 -3.87
C LYS A 41 -9.01 1.02 -5.06
N LYS A 42 -9.80 -0.04 -5.22
CA LYS A 42 -9.64 -1.00 -6.30
C LYS A 42 -9.98 -0.33 -7.63
N SER A 43 -9.05 -0.40 -8.58
CA SER A 43 -9.26 0.06 -9.96
C SER A 43 -8.43 -0.78 -10.93
N PRO A 44 -8.76 -0.80 -12.22
CA PRO A 44 -7.94 -1.48 -13.23
C PRO A 44 -6.47 -1.02 -13.22
N GLU A 45 -6.23 0.29 -13.06
CA GLU A 45 -4.89 0.89 -13.02
C GLU A 45 -4.09 0.43 -11.80
N LEU A 46 -4.74 0.31 -10.64
CA LEU A 46 -4.13 -0.26 -9.44
C LEU A 46 -3.73 -1.72 -9.69
N MET A 47 -4.61 -2.52 -10.27
CA MET A 47 -4.34 -3.94 -10.52
C MET A 47 -3.18 -4.13 -11.50
N VAL A 48 -3.05 -3.27 -12.52
CA VAL A 48 -1.89 -3.23 -13.41
C VAL A 48 -0.61 -2.91 -12.64
N SER A 49 -0.66 -1.95 -11.72
CA SER A 49 0.49 -1.58 -10.87
C SER A 49 0.91 -2.72 -9.93
N VAL A 50 -0.05 -3.45 -9.36
CA VAL A 50 0.19 -4.65 -8.55
C VAL A 50 0.86 -5.73 -9.39
N SER A 51 0.33 -6.02 -10.58
CA SER A 51 0.92 -6.99 -11.49
C SER A 51 2.35 -6.62 -11.86
N SER A 52 2.58 -5.36 -12.23
CA SER A 52 3.89 -4.83 -12.61
C SER A 52 4.91 -4.92 -11.47
N TYR A 53 4.48 -4.80 -10.21
CA TYR A 53 5.36 -4.95 -9.06
C TYR A 53 5.86 -6.39 -8.95
N TRP A 54 4.96 -7.36 -9.04
CA TRP A 54 5.30 -8.78 -8.92
C TRP A 54 6.07 -9.32 -10.13
N SER A 55 5.89 -8.72 -11.32
CA SER A 55 6.70 -9.03 -12.51
C SER A 55 8.08 -8.35 -12.52
N GLY A 56 8.37 -7.45 -11.57
CA GLY A 56 9.64 -6.70 -11.52
C GLY A 56 9.75 -5.55 -12.54
N GLU A 57 8.62 -5.10 -13.07
CA GLU A 57 8.53 -4.06 -14.10
C GLU A 57 8.34 -2.65 -13.51
N VAL A 58 7.95 -2.54 -12.24
CA VAL A 58 7.86 -1.24 -11.55
C VAL A 58 9.21 -0.52 -11.56
N ARG A 59 9.18 0.77 -11.88
CA ARG A 59 10.31 1.70 -11.81
C ARG A 59 9.91 2.88 -10.94
N VAL A 60 10.74 3.17 -9.94
CA VAL A 60 10.52 4.26 -8.99
C VAL A 60 11.85 4.95 -8.71
N ASP A 61 11.80 6.23 -8.37
CA ASP A 61 12.96 6.90 -7.79
C ASP A 61 13.26 6.31 -6.40
N PRO A 62 14.50 5.84 -6.14
CA PRO A 62 14.84 5.21 -4.86
C PRO A 62 14.62 6.14 -3.66
N LEU A 63 14.96 7.42 -3.78
CA LEU A 63 14.80 8.38 -2.69
C LEU A 63 13.33 8.61 -2.37
N ALA A 64 12.48 8.77 -3.38
CA ALA A 64 11.03 8.87 -3.24
C ALA A 64 10.46 7.61 -2.56
N PHE A 65 10.89 6.41 -2.96
CA PHE A 65 10.45 5.16 -2.35
C PHE A 65 10.77 5.11 -0.84
N PHE A 66 12.01 5.40 -0.44
CA PHE A 66 12.38 5.34 0.98
C PHE A 66 11.76 6.48 1.81
N ASN A 67 11.53 7.65 1.22
CA ASN A 67 10.81 8.73 1.89
C ASN A 67 9.34 8.35 2.11
N GLN A 68 8.72 7.74 1.11
CA GLN A 68 7.34 7.28 1.19
C GLN A 68 7.19 6.13 2.20
N MET A 69 8.15 5.21 2.25
CA MET A 69 8.24 4.14 3.25
C MET A 69 8.22 4.71 4.68
N LYS A 70 9.00 5.78 4.94
CA LYS A 70 9.00 6.47 6.23
C LYS A 70 7.64 7.09 6.53
N ALA A 71 7.04 7.79 5.56
CA ALA A 71 5.73 8.41 5.72
C ALA A 71 4.62 7.38 6.03
N ILE A 72 4.63 6.22 5.38
CA ILE A 72 3.71 5.12 5.67
C ILE A 72 3.92 4.61 7.10
N LYS A 73 5.17 4.33 7.50
CA LYS A 73 5.46 3.88 8.87
C LYS A 73 4.99 4.89 9.91
N THR A 74 5.20 6.18 9.68
CA THR A 74 4.67 7.24 10.55
C THR A 74 3.15 7.10 10.72
N ARG A 75 2.38 6.91 9.63
CA ARG A 75 0.92 6.69 9.72
C ARG A 75 0.51 5.48 10.56
N ILE A 76 1.32 4.42 10.60
CA ILE A 76 1.06 3.23 11.42
C ILE A 76 1.16 3.57 12.92
N TYR A 77 2.14 4.39 13.30
CA TYR A 77 2.44 4.69 14.70
C TYR A 77 1.85 6.01 15.21
N SER A 78 1.41 6.91 14.31
CA SER A 78 0.85 8.23 14.67
C SER A 78 -0.59 8.18 15.17
N LYS A 79 -1.26 7.02 15.17
CA LYS A 79 -2.51 6.82 15.91
C LYS A 79 -2.20 6.42 17.35
N ASN A 80 -1.80 7.41 18.14
CA ASN A 80 -1.91 7.43 19.60
C ASN A 80 -2.58 8.74 19.99
#